data_AF-A0A7W0QVR9-F1
#
_entry.id   AF-A0A7W0QVR9-F1
#
_cell.length_a   1.000
_cell.length_b   1.000
_cell.length_c   1.000
_cell.angle_alpha   90.00
_cell.angle_beta   90.00
_cell.angle_gamma   90.00
#
_symmetry.space_group_name_H-M   'P 1'
#
loop_
_entity.id
_entity.type
_entity.pdbx_description
1 polymer ?
#
loop_
_entity_poly.entity_id
_entity_poly.type
_entity_poly.pdbx_seq_one_letter_code
_entity_poly.pdbx_strand_id
1 'polypeptide(L)'
;MARAAGGRLDSATIAASLKEAGLDGESLAGPLLLEAAEHAQGWRAQLACRARLEELGRLTYELPKLTGRIDTGSLYELADQLTQAGVR
;
A
#
# COMPACT_ATOMS: atom_id res chain seq x y z
N MET A 1 -5.93 -7.36 4.26
CA MET A 1 -6.38 -6.36 3.26
C MET A 1 -7.80 -6.59 2.73
N ALA A 2 -8.20 -7.79 2.29
CA ALA A 2 -9.54 -8.01 1.74
C ALA A 2 -10.71 -7.62 2.67
N ARG A 3 -10.60 -7.90 3.98
CA ARG A 3 -11.61 -7.49 4.99
C ARG A 3 -11.68 -5.96 5.17
N ALA A 4 -10.53 -5.29 5.19
CA ALA A 4 -10.43 -3.84 5.27
C ALA A 4 -11.06 -3.16 4.05
N ALA A 5 -10.74 -3.63 2.84
CA ALA A 5 -11.31 -3.09 1.62
C ALA A 5 -12.82 -3.27 1.48
N GLY A 6 -13.39 -4.25 2.19
CA GLY A 6 -14.82 -4.49 2.25
C GLY A 6 -15.52 -3.82 3.43
N GLY A 7 -14.82 -3.01 4.23
CA GLY A 7 -15.37 -2.38 5.43
C GLY A 7 -15.81 -3.38 6.52
N ARG A 8 -15.27 -4.60 6.52
CA ARG A 8 -15.70 -5.71 7.42
C ARG A 8 -14.80 -5.87 8.64
N LEU A 9 -14.11 -4.81 9.02
CA LEU A 9 -13.35 -4.75 10.25
C LEU A 9 -14.30 -4.27 11.35
N ASP A 10 -14.28 -4.94 12.49
CA ASP A 10 -15.18 -4.64 13.60
C ASP A 10 -14.63 -3.45 14.41
N SER A 11 -15.40 -2.38 14.48
CA SER A 11 -15.02 -1.15 15.20
C SER A 11 -14.85 -1.39 16.70
N ALA A 12 -15.69 -2.24 17.30
CA ALA A 12 -15.62 -2.52 18.73
C ALA A 12 -14.31 -3.24 19.09
N THR A 13 -13.92 -4.24 18.30
CA THR A 13 -12.64 -4.94 18.46
C THR A 13 -11.46 -3.98 18.31
N ILE A 14 -11.46 -3.11 17.30
CA ILE A 14 -10.38 -2.14 17.08
C ILE A 14 -10.30 -1.13 18.23
N ALA A 15 -11.43 -0.60 18.70
CA ALA A 15 -11.48 0.30 19.85
C ALA A 15 -10.95 -0.36 21.13
N ALA A 16 -11.27 -1.64 21.36
CA ALA A 16 -10.77 -2.40 22.50
C ALA A 16 -9.25 -2.58 22.43
N SER A 17 -8.70 -3.00 21.29
CA SER A 17 -7.25 -3.15 21.11
C SER A 17 -6.49 -1.82 21.23
N LEU A 18 -7.08 -0.72 20.77
CA LEU A 18 -6.50 0.61 20.95
C LEU A 18 -6.47 1.00 22.44
N LYS A 19 -7.54 0.71 23.19
CA LYS A 19 -7.57 0.92 24.65
C LYS A 19 -6.53 0.06 25.38
N GLU A 20 -6.36 -1.20 24.99
CA GLU A 20 -5.32 -2.09 25.54
C GLU A 20 -3.91 -1.53 25.30
N ALA A 21 -3.69 -0.83 24.19
CA ALA A 21 -2.45 -0.13 23.88
C ALA A 21 -2.30 1.24 24.57
N GLY A 22 -3.26 1.65 25.41
CA GLY A 22 -3.25 2.95 26.10
C GLY A 22 -3.66 4.13 25.20
N LEU A 23 -4.27 3.87 24.06
CA LEU A 23 -4.77 4.89 23.12
C LEU A 23 -6.27 5.10 23.32
N ASP A 24 -6.77 6.26 22.87
CA ASP A 24 -8.20 6.55 22.87
C ASP A 24 -8.92 5.77 21.75
N GLY A 25 -9.36 4.56 22.09
CA GLY A 25 -10.05 3.70 21.14
C GLY A 25 -11.39 4.24 20.63
N GLU A 26 -12.09 5.08 21.39
CA GLU A 26 -13.41 5.60 20.99
C GLU A 26 -13.29 6.65 19.88
N SER A 27 -12.30 7.55 20.00
CA SER A 27 -12.07 8.58 18.98
C SER A 27 -11.28 8.07 17.78
N LEU A 28 -10.37 7.09 17.97
CA LEU A 28 -9.45 6.65 16.91
C LEU A 28 -9.98 5.51 16.04
N ALA A 29 -10.85 4.63 16.56
CA ALA A 29 -11.27 3.43 15.82
C ALA A 29 -11.99 3.78 14.51
N GLY A 30 -12.91 4.76 14.52
CA GLY A 30 -13.64 5.19 13.33
C GLY A 30 -12.73 5.72 12.21
N PRO A 31 -11.92 6.77 12.47
CA PRO A 31 -10.97 7.31 11.49
C PRO A 31 -9.99 6.26 10.95
N LEU A 32 -9.41 5.41 11.82
CA LEU A 32 -8.48 4.37 11.38
C LEU A 32 -9.14 3.32 10.48
N LEU A 33 -10.38 2.96 10.75
CA LEU A 33 -11.15 2.06 9.90
C LEU A 33 -11.42 2.66 8.52
N LEU A 34 -11.71 3.97 8.47
CA LEU A 34 -11.87 4.69 7.20
C LEU A 34 -10.57 4.68 6.40
N GLU A 35 -9.45 5.10 7.00
CA GLU A 35 -8.13 5.09 6.35
C GLU A 35 -7.74 3.69 5.87
N ALA A 36 -7.98 2.66 6.68
CA ALA A 36 -7.70 1.27 6.31
C ALA A 36 -8.56 0.81 5.13
N ALA A 37 -9.83 1.23 5.06
CA ALA A 37 -10.71 0.90 3.94
C ALA A 37 -10.25 1.59 2.65
N GLU A 38 -9.93 2.89 2.70
CA GLU A 38 -9.40 3.66 1.57
C GLU A 38 -8.09 3.07 1.05
N HIS A 39 -7.14 2.80 1.94
CA HIS A 39 -5.87 2.18 1.59
C HIS A 39 -6.07 0.80 0.94
N ALA A 40 -6.94 -0.02 1.51
CA ALA A 40 -7.17 -1.37 1.01
C ALA A 40 -7.94 -1.39 -0.33
N GLN A 41 -8.78 -0.39 -0.60
CA GLN A 41 -9.39 -0.18 -1.92
C GLN A 41 -8.35 0.19 -2.97
N GLY A 42 -7.47 1.16 -2.66
CA GLY A 42 -6.36 1.54 -3.52
C GLY A 42 -5.43 0.36 -3.84
N TRP A 43 -5.08 -0.42 -2.82
CA TRP A 43 -4.29 -1.64 -2.97
C TRP A 43 -4.96 -2.66 -3.90
N ARG A 44 -6.27 -2.91 -3.74
CA ARG A 44 -7.01 -3.84 -4.60
C ARG A 44 -7.03 -3.40 -6.06
N ALA A 45 -7.19 -2.11 -6.31
CA ALA A 45 -7.14 -1.58 -7.67
C ALA A 45 -5.76 -1.81 -8.30
N GLN A 46 -4.68 -1.57 -7.56
CA GLN A 46 -3.32 -1.84 -8.03
C GLN A 46 -3.08 -3.32 -8.34
N LEU A 47 -3.55 -4.21 -7.47
CA LEU A 47 -3.45 -5.65 -7.69
C LEU A 47 -4.19 -6.09 -8.96
N ALA A 48 -5.39 -5.55 -9.21
CA ALA A 48 -6.15 -5.85 -10.43
C ALA A 48 -5.43 -5.35 -11.69
N CYS A 49 -4.79 -4.17 -11.64
CA CYS A 49 -3.98 -3.68 -12.74
C CYS A 49 -2.74 -4.56 -12.98
N ARG A 50 -2.06 -5.00 -11.93
CA ARG A 50 -0.89 -5.89 -12.03
C ARG A 50 -1.25 -7.24 -12.65
N ALA A 51 -2.36 -7.85 -12.23
CA ALA A 51 -2.86 -9.08 -12.85
C ALA A 51 -3.08 -8.94 -14.37
N ARG A 52 -3.64 -7.81 -14.82
CA ARG A 52 -3.79 -7.52 -16.26
C ARG A 52 -2.46 -7.34 -17.00
N LEU A 53 -1.43 -6.83 -16.33
CA LEU A 53 -0.09 -6.71 -16.91
C LEU A 53 0.58 -8.08 -17.02
N GLU A 54 0.38 -8.96 -16.03
CA GLU A 54 0.87 -10.35 -16.06
C GLU A 54 0.27 -11.14 -17.24
N GLU A 55 -1.01 -10.93 -17.55
CA GLU A 55 -1.69 -11.55 -18.71
C GLU A 55 -1.01 -11.22 -20.06
N LEU A 56 -0.25 -10.12 -20.15
CA LEU A 56 0.47 -9.75 -21.38
C LEU A 56 1.71 -10.63 -21.63
N GLY A 57 2.14 -11.42 -20.64
CA GLY A 57 3.30 -12.32 -20.77
C GLY A 57 4.61 -11.59 -21.06
N ARG A 58 4.72 -10.32 -20.65
CA ARG A 58 5.92 -9.50 -20.83
C ARG A 58 6.71 -9.43 -19.54
N LEU A 59 8.02 -9.32 -19.66
CA LEU A 59 8.89 -9.07 -18.53
C LEU A 59 8.57 -7.69 -17.93
N THR A 60 8.25 -7.66 -16.64
CA THR A 60 7.94 -6.44 -15.89
C THR A 60 8.95 -6.26 -14.76
N TYR A 61 9.33 -5.01 -14.51
CA TYR A 61 10.20 -4.62 -13.40
C TYR A 61 9.46 -3.74 -12.41
N GLU A 62 9.69 -3.95 -11.13
CA GLU A 62 9.13 -3.12 -10.07
C GLU A 62 10.19 -2.12 -9.57
N LEU A 63 9.79 -0.86 -9.50
CA LEU A 63 10.63 0.21 -8.96
C LEU A 63 9.99 0.80 -7.70
N PRO A 64 10.81 1.23 -6.72
CA PRO A 64 10.30 1.85 -5.52
C PRO A 64 9.64 3.19 -5.82
N LYS A 65 8.62 3.54 -5.03
CA LYS A 65 8.09 4.89 -5.01
C LYS A 65 9.08 5.81 -4.30
N LEU A 66 9.69 6.73 -5.02
CA LEU A 66 10.51 7.78 -4.41
C LEU A 66 9.61 8.85 -3.79
N THR A 67 9.92 9.23 -2.56
CA THR A 67 9.22 10.31 -1.84
C THR A 67 9.93 11.63 -2.08
N GLY A 68 9.18 12.67 -2.46
CA GLY A 68 9.74 14.01 -2.69
C GLY A 68 9.96 14.32 -4.17
N ARG A 69 10.83 15.31 -4.43
CA ARG A 69 11.09 15.79 -5.80
C ARG A 69 12.09 14.86 -6.49
N ILE A 70 11.77 14.44 -7.72
CA ILE A 70 12.70 13.73 -8.59
C ILE A 70 13.81 14.69 -9.04
N ASP A 71 15.05 14.28 -8.82
CA ASP A 71 16.25 14.96 -9.28
C ASP A 71 17.24 13.96 -9.89
N THR A 72 18.43 14.44 -10.27
CA THR A 72 19.45 13.60 -10.90
C THR A 72 19.88 12.45 -9.98
N GLY A 73 19.97 12.65 -8.67
CA GLY A 73 20.31 11.57 -7.73
C GLY A 73 19.22 10.49 -7.70
N SER A 74 17.96 10.91 -7.62
CA SER A 74 16.79 10.03 -7.71
C SER A 74 16.80 9.17 -8.98
N LEU A 75 17.22 9.72 -10.11
CA LEU A 75 17.31 8.98 -11.38
C LEU A 75 18.43 7.93 -11.37
N TYR A 76 19.58 8.23 -10.76
CA TYR A 76 20.65 7.24 -10.61
C TYR A 76 20.24 6.11 -9.66
N GLU A 77 19.53 6.42 -8.58
CA GLU A 77 18.97 5.38 -7.70
C GLU A 77 18.03 4.44 -8.46
N LEU A 78 17.15 4.96 -9.31
CA LEU A 78 16.27 4.13 -10.14
C LEU A 78 17.05 3.33 -11.20
N ALA A 79 18.08 3.93 -11.82
CA ALA A 79 18.93 3.24 -12.78
C ALA A 79 19.69 2.07 -12.14
N ASP A 80 20.19 2.24 -10.92
CA ASP A 80 20.84 1.18 -10.15
C ASP A 80 19.87 0.04 -9.85
N GLN A 81 18.63 0.35 -9.46
CA GLN A 81 17.59 -0.67 -9.23
C GLN A 81 17.27 -1.46 -10.51
N LEU A 82 17.15 -0.77 -11.65
CA LEU A 82 16.93 -1.44 -12.94
C LEU A 82 18.13 -2.32 -13.32
N THR A 83 19.36 -1.83 -13.10
CA THR A 83 20.58 -2.58 -13.39
C THR A 83 20.69 -3.83 -12.52
N GLN A 84 20.37 -3.73 -11.23
CA GLN A 84 20.32 -4.87 -10.30
C GLN A 84 19.25 -5.89 -10.72
N ALA A 85 18.15 -5.44 -11.31
CA ALA A 85 17.12 -6.31 -11.87
C ALA A 85 17.53 -6.95 -13.23
N GLY A 86 18.69 -6.59 -13.78
CA GLY A 86 19.26 -7.19 -14.98
C GLY A 86 19.04 -6.40 -16.27
N VAL A 87 18.51 -5.18 -16.18
CA VAL A 87 18.45 -4.23 -17.30
C VAL A 87 19.86 -3.71 -17.59
N ARG A 88 20.22 -3.60 -18.87
CA ARG A 88 21.59 -3.24 -19.31
C ARG A 88 21.52 -2.30 -20.50
#